data_AF-G2NYS0-F1
#
_entry.id   AF-G2NYS0-F1
#
_cell.length_a   1.000
_cell.length_b   1.000
_cell.length_c   1.000
_cell.angle_alpha   90.00
_cell.angle_beta   90.00
_cell.angle_gamma   90.00
#
_symmetry.space_group_name_H-M   'P 1'
#
loop_
_entity.id
_entity.type
_entity.pdbx_description
1 polymer ?
#
loop_
_entity_poly.entity_id
_entity_poly.type
_entity_poly.pdbx_seq_one_letter_code
_entity_poly.pdbx_strand_id
1 'polypeptide(L)'
;MEPSMITASGAVIAACIAFAGAVTVARAGQRAQAREKRTEWLHDRRKDAYLDFMKAARAFAPLTQTAFRNQHRDGALIDSQSSVVLTETGEQVPFESVVLLAGGSLDAAWLERSPELLHALAVAFDAVDLEGPKEVREAALRVVESAHQLSEGYEGFELLARAMEMEAKINGGGPTSTAADLMQAEVYRYSVGCADFRLEVKAALKL
;
A
#
# COMPACT_ATOMS: atom_id res chain seq x y z
N MET A 1 -48.96 59.14 -28.19
CA MET A 1 -48.47 58.47 -26.97
C MET A 1 -47.57 57.35 -27.42
N GLU A 2 -46.25 57.55 -27.35
CA GLU A 2 -45.23 56.56 -27.72
C GLU A 2 -44.85 55.75 -26.47
N PRO A 3 -45.17 54.45 -26.39
CA PRO A 3 -44.66 53.55 -25.36
C PRO A 3 -43.48 52.69 -25.86
N SER A 4 -43.04 52.84 -27.13
CA SER A 4 -42.13 51.88 -27.77
C SER A 4 -40.65 52.07 -27.41
N MET A 5 -40.22 53.28 -27.06
CA MET A 5 -38.79 53.57 -26.81
C MET A 5 -38.30 53.05 -25.44
N ILE A 6 -39.17 53.05 -24.43
CA ILE A 6 -38.84 52.59 -23.06
C ILE A 6 -38.83 51.05 -22.99
N THR A 7 -39.74 50.37 -23.71
CA THR A 7 -39.80 48.91 -23.78
C THR A 7 -38.63 48.31 -24.56
N ALA A 8 -38.21 48.95 -25.66
CA ALA A 8 -37.02 48.53 -26.40
C ALA A 8 -35.72 48.66 -25.57
N SER A 9 -35.56 49.74 -24.80
CA SER A 9 -34.39 49.92 -23.91
C SER A 9 -34.36 48.92 -22.75
N GLY A 10 -35.52 48.62 -22.14
CA GLY A 10 -35.61 47.60 -21.08
C GLY A 10 -35.26 46.19 -21.55
N ALA A 11 -35.67 45.82 -22.77
CA ALA A 11 -35.36 44.53 -23.37
C ALA A 11 -33.86 44.37 -23.67
N VAL A 12 -33.19 45.43 -24.14
CA VAL A 12 -31.74 45.42 -24.40
C VAL A 12 -30.95 45.30 -23.09
N ILE A 13 -31.33 46.05 -22.05
CA ILE A 13 -30.67 45.96 -20.73
C ILE A 13 -30.85 44.56 -20.12
N ALA A 14 -32.07 44.00 -20.19
CA ALA A 14 -32.33 42.65 -19.72
C ALA A 14 -31.53 41.59 -20.49
N ALA A 15 -31.41 41.73 -21.82
CA ALA A 15 -30.60 40.86 -22.66
C ALA A 15 -29.10 40.96 -22.31
N CYS A 16 -28.58 42.16 -22.06
CA CYS A 16 -27.19 42.36 -21.62
C CYS A 16 -26.91 41.72 -20.25
N ILE A 17 -27.84 41.85 -19.28
CA ILE A 17 -27.71 41.24 -17.95
C ILE A 17 -27.80 39.71 -18.05
N ALA A 18 -28.74 39.19 -18.84
CA ALA A 18 -28.88 37.75 -19.08
C ALA A 18 -27.63 37.17 -19.76
N PHE A 19 -27.06 37.88 -20.74
CA PHE A 19 -25.83 37.48 -21.40
C PHE A 19 -24.62 37.51 -20.44
N ALA A 20 -24.49 38.56 -19.62
CA ALA A 20 -23.45 38.65 -18.60
C ALA A 20 -23.58 37.50 -17.58
N GLY A 21 -24.79 37.17 -17.13
CA GLY A 21 -25.06 36.02 -16.26
C GLY A 21 -24.75 34.67 -16.91
N ALA A 22 -25.08 34.49 -18.20
CA ALA A 22 -24.75 33.27 -18.92
C ALA A 22 -23.24 33.07 -19.07
N VAL A 23 -22.48 34.15 -19.31
CA VAL A 23 -21.01 34.11 -19.41
C VAL A 23 -20.36 33.76 -18.08
N THR A 24 -20.87 34.29 -16.95
CA THR A 24 -20.32 33.95 -15.63
C THR A 24 -20.62 32.51 -15.24
N VAL A 25 -21.83 32.01 -15.51
CA VAL A 25 -22.21 30.60 -15.30
C VAL A 25 -21.39 29.67 -16.18
N ALA A 26 -21.19 29.99 -17.46
CA ALA A 26 -20.36 29.20 -18.37
C ALA A 26 -18.90 29.13 -17.89
N ARG A 27 -18.31 30.25 -17.44
CA ARG A 27 -16.95 30.26 -16.85
C ARG A 27 -16.87 29.50 -15.53
N ALA A 28 -17.89 29.57 -14.68
CA ALA A 28 -17.96 28.80 -13.46
C ALA A 28 -18.06 27.29 -13.76
N GLY A 29 -18.87 26.91 -14.75
CA GLY A 29 -18.99 25.54 -15.25
C GLY A 29 -17.68 25.00 -15.81
N GLN A 30 -16.96 25.78 -16.65
CA GLN A 30 -15.65 25.40 -17.16
C GLN A 30 -14.61 25.20 -16.04
N ARG A 31 -14.63 26.07 -15.02
CA ARG A 31 -13.75 25.95 -13.85
C ARG A 31 -14.10 24.72 -13.00
N ALA A 32 -15.39 24.43 -12.83
CA ALA A 32 -15.84 23.23 -12.12
C ALA A 32 -15.42 21.96 -12.86
N GLN A 33 -15.64 21.90 -14.18
CA GLN A 33 -15.20 20.78 -15.04
C GLN A 33 -13.68 20.60 -15.05
N ALA A 34 -12.91 21.70 -15.08
CA ALA A 34 -11.45 21.63 -15.01
C ALA A 34 -10.96 21.10 -13.64
N ARG A 35 -11.64 21.46 -12.55
CA ARG A 35 -11.36 20.91 -11.20
C ARG A 35 -11.72 19.44 -11.10
N GLU A 36 -12.87 19.05 -11.66
CA GLU A 36 -13.33 17.66 -11.69
C GLU A 36 -12.37 16.76 -12.46
N LYS A 37 -12.00 17.15 -13.69
CA LYS A 37 -10.99 16.44 -14.50
C LYS A 37 -9.64 16.34 -13.80
N ARG A 38 -9.20 17.39 -13.09
CA ARG A 38 -7.96 17.35 -12.30
C ARG A 38 -8.05 16.38 -11.13
N THR A 39 -9.22 16.29 -10.51
CA THR A 39 -9.46 15.38 -9.37
C THR A 39 -9.50 13.93 -9.83
N GLU A 40 -10.16 13.66 -10.96
CA GLU A 40 -10.18 12.35 -11.62
C GLU A 40 -8.77 11.91 -12.02
N TRP A 41 -7.99 12.79 -12.66
CA TRP A 41 -6.60 12.49 -13.04
C TRP A 41 -5.69 12.16 -11.83
N LEU A 42 -5.85 12.87 -10.70
CA LEU A 42 -5.12 12.55 -9.48
C LEU A 42 -5.57 11.23 -8.85
N HIS A 43 -6.85 10.90 -8.93
CA HIS A 43 -7.39 9.63 -8.45
C HIS A 43 -6.84 8.46 -9.26
N ASP A 44 -6.85 8.57 -10.59
CA ASP A 44 -6.30 7.54 -11.48
C ASP A 44 -4.80 7.33 -11.28
N ARG A 45 -4.01 8.40 -11.17
CA ARG A 45 -2.55 8.28 -10.92
C ARG A 45 -2.23 7.59 -9.60
N ARG A 46 -2.98 7.91 -8.54
CA ARG A 46 -2.84 7.22 -7.24
C ARG A 46 -3.17 5.75 -7.37
N LYS A 47 -4.29 5.44 -8.02
CA LYS A 47 -4.73 4.06 -8.23
C LYS A 47 -3.67 3.25 -8.98
N ASP A 48 -3.10 3.80 -10.06
CA ASP A 48 -2.04 3.14 -10.82
C ASP A 48 -0.79 2.91 -9.96
N ALA A 49 -0.32 3.94 -9.25
CA ALA A 49 0.83 3.81 -8.34
C ALA A 49 0.61 2.72 -7.27
N TYR A 50 -0.58 2.66 -6.67
CA TYR A 50 -0.89 1.66 -5.64
C TYR A 50 -1.01 0.24 -6.22
N LEU A 51 -1.53 0.10 -7.45
CA LEU A 51 -1.62 -1.19 -8.13
C LEU A 51 -0.23 -1.71 -8.52
N ASP A 52 0.63 -0.84 -9.04
CA ASP A 52 2.01 -1.18 -9.39
C ASP A 52 2.82 -1.57 -8.14
N PHE A 53 2.64 -0.84 -7.04
CA PHE A 53 3.24 -1.20 -5.76
C PHE A 53 2.78 -2.58 -5.27
N MET A 54 1.48 -2.84 -5.26
CA MET A 54 0.95 -4.16 -4.87
C MET A 54 1.45 -5.27 -5.78
N LYS A 55 1.61 -5.01 -7.08
CA LYS A 55 2.17 -5.98 -8.02
C LYS A 55 3.64 -6.28 -7.72
N ALA A 56 4.44 -5.26 -7.40
CA ALA A 56 5.84 -5.44 -7.01
C ALA A 56 5.95 -6.18 -5.66
N ALA A 57 5.17 -5.80 -4.65
CA ALA A 57 5.15 -6.44 -3.34
C ALA A 57 4.77 -7.93 -3.43
N ARG A 58 3.85 -8.30 -4.34
CA ARG A 58 3.50 -9.71 -4.57
C ARG A 58 4.68 -10.58 -5.01
N ALA A 59 5.72 -10.02 -5.62
CA ALA A 59 6.90 -10.78 -6.01
C ALA A 59 7.64 -11.41 -4.82
N PHE A 60 7.42 -10.92 -3.60
CA PHE A 60 8.02 -11.40 -2.36
C PHE A 60 7.13 -12.39 -1.60
N ALA A 61 5.93 -12.71 -2.10
CA ALA A 61 5.06 -13.73 -1.52
C ALA A 61 5.75 -15.12 -1.34
N PRO A 62 6.69 -15.57 -2.20
CA PRO A 62 7.41 -16.83 -1.97
C PRO A 62 8.23 -16.87 -0.68
N LEU A 63 8.72 -15.72 -0.19
CA LEU A 63 9.47 -15.63 1.07
C LEU A 63 8.58 -15.96 2.27
N THR A 64 7.32 -15.55 2.22
CA THR A 64 6.34 -15.86 3.28
C THR A 64 5.84 -17.30 3.19
N GLN A 65 5.74 -17.86 1.98
CA GLN A 65 5.34 -19.26 1.77
C GLN A 65 6.40 -20.29 2.23
N THR A 66 7.69 -19.96 2.15
CA THR A 66 8.75 -20.93 2.49
C THR A 66 8.96 -21.03 4.00
N ALA A 67 8.84 -19.91 4.73
CA ALA A 67 8.76 -19.93 6.19
C ALA A 67 7.57 -20.77 6.69
N PHE A 68 6.43 -20.68 6.00
CA PHE A 68 5.23 -21.48 6.27
C PHE A 68 5.45 -22.98 5.98
N ARG A 69 6.10 -23.35 4.86
CA ARG A 69 6.40 -24.77 4.56
C ARG A 69 7.37 -25.41 5.57
N ASN A 70 8.33 -24.67 6.09
CA ASN A 70 9.24 -25.18 7.11
C ASN A 70 8.52 -25.40 8.46
N GLN A 71 7.54 -24.57 8.82
CA GLN A 71 6.66 -24.82 9.98
C GLN A 71 5.83 -26.11 9.84
N HIS A 72 5.42 -26.48 8.62
CA HIS A 72 4.65 -27.70 8.38
C HIS A 72 5.49 -28.99 8.40
N ARG A 73 6.82 -28.90 8.33
CA ARG A 73 7.70 -30.08 8.28
C ARG A 73 8.13 -30.56 9.67
N ASP A 74 8.14 -29.67 10.67
CA ASP A 74 8.65 -29.96 12.03
C ASP A 74 7.55 -30.26 13.08
N GLY A 75 6.34 -30.65 12.65
CA GLY A 75 5.41 -31.38 13.52
C GLY A 75 4.51 -30.54 14.44
N ALA A 76 4.32 -29.25 14.18
CA ALA A 76 3.19 -28.51 14.74
C ALA A 76 1.99 -28.63 13.78
N LEU A 77 1.15 -29.65 13.98
CA LEU A 77 -0.22 -29.65 13.48
C LEU A 77 -0.96 -28.47 14.13
N ILE A 78 -0.83 -27.28 13.55
CA ILE A 78 -1.88 -26.28 13.69
C ILE A 78 -3.04 -26.85 12.88
N ASP A 79 -4.07 -27.26 13.62
CA ASP A 79 -5.33 -27.72 13.07
C ASP A 79 -5.77 -26.75 11.97
N SER A 80 -6.00 -27.28 10.77
CA SER A 80 -6.46 -26.54 9.59
C SER A 80 -7.79 -25.80 9.79
N GLN A 81 -8.35 -25.81 11.00
CA GLN A 81 -9.56 -25.14 11.43
C GLN A 81 -9.32 -23.76 12.08
N SER A 82 -8.08 -23.34 12.32
CA SER A 82 -7.77 -22.05 12.97
C SER A 82 -6.67 -21.24 12.25
N SER A 83 -6.75 -21.18 10.92
CA SER A 83 -5.96 -20.24 10.09
C SER A 83 -6.44 -18.80 10.27
N VAL A 84 -6.44 -18.30 11.50
CA VAL A 84 -6.98 -16.99 11.86
C VAL A 84 -5.92 -16.26 12.68
N VAL A 85 -5.50 -15.11 12.20
CA VAL A 85 -4.60 -14.18 12.88
C VAL A 85 -5.43 -13.21 13.71
N LEU A 86 -5.08 -13.04 14.97
CA LEU A 86 -5.60 -11.99 15.83
C LEU A 86 -4.80 -10.70 15.62
N THR A 87 -5.45 -9.63 15.19
CA THR A 87 -4.86 -8.29 15.14
C THR A 87 -4.67 -7.72 16.55
N GLU A 88 -3.91 -6.64 16.71
CA GLU A 88 -3.82 -5.89 17.98
C GLU A 88 -5.19 -5.35 18.45
N THR A 89 -6.16 -5.23 17.53
CA THR A 89 -7.55 -4.86 17.82
C THR A 89 -8.44 -6.04 18.19
N GLY A 90 -7.89 -7.27 18.22
CA GLY A 90 -8.62 -8.50 18.53
C GLY A 90 -9.46 -9.05 17.38
N GLU A 91 -9.29 -8.52 16.17
CA GLU A 91 -9.99 -8.98 14.98
C GLU A 91 -9.36 -10.27 14.46
N GLN A 92 -10.22 -11.22 14.12
CA GLN A 92 -9.87 -12.54 13.64
C GLN A 92 -9.82 -12.55 12.11
N VAL A 93 -8.62 -12.41 11.53
CA VAL A 93 -8.41 -12.34 10.08
C VAL A 93 -7.94 -13.70 9.55
N PRO A 94 -8.66 -14.35 8.62
CA PRO A 94 -8.21 -15.59 8.02
C PRO A 94 -6.82 -15.41 7.38
N PHE A 95 -5.81 -16.17 7.77
CA PHE A 95 -4.43 -16.03 7.31
C PHE A 95 -4.29 -16.16 5.78
N GLU A 96 -5.15 -16.96 5.16
CA GLU A 96 -5.26 -17.11 3.70
C GLU A 96 -5.66 -15.78 2.99
N SER A 97 -6.25 -14.84 3.72
CA SER A 97 -6.56 -13.49 3.22
C SER A 97 -5.41 -12.48 3.41
N VAL A 98 -4.42 -12.82 4.25
CA VAL A 98 -3.19 -12.05 4.52
C VAL A 98 -2.07 -12.49 3.56
N VAL A 99 -2.04 -13.78 3.19
CA VAL A 99 -1.19 -14.28 2.12
C VAL A 99 -1.68 -13.68 0.80
N LEU A 100 -0.82 -12.88 0.16
CA LEU A 100 -0.94 -12.57 -1.26
C LEU A 100 -0.89 -13.90 -2.03
N LEU A 101 -2.06 -14.47 -2.32
CA LEU A 101 -2.26 -15.75 -3.02
C LEU A 101 -1.80 -15.75 -4.50
N ALA A 102 -0.87 -14.89 -4.88
CA ALA A 102 -0.35 -14.81 -6.24
C ALA A 102 1.17 -14.64 -6.26
N GLY A 103 1.87 -15.75 -6.49
CA GLY A 103 2.98 -15.80 -7.45
C GLY A 103 4.32 -16.36 -6.97
N GLY A 104 4.69 -17.54 -7.49
CA GLY A 104 6.08 -18.00 -7.61
C GLY A 104 6.52 -19.11 -6.65
N SER A 105 7.50 -19.90 -7.09
CA SER A 105 8.30 -20.78 -6.23
C SER A 105 9.50 -20.00 -5.71
N LEU A 106 9.87 -20.21 -4.44
CA LEU A 106 11.18 -19.78 -3.96
C LEU A 106 12.24 -20.75 -4.50
N ASP A 107 12.69 -20.49 -5.73
CA ASP A 107 13.68 -21.28 -6.44
C ASP A 107 14.96 -20.45 -6.72
N ALA A 108 15.97 -21.10 -7.30
CA ALA A 108 17.24 -20.45 -7.63
C ALA A 108 17.06 -19.26 -8.59
N ALA A 109 16.07 -19.31 -9.48
CA ALA A 109 15.79 -18.22 -10.41
C ALA A 109 15.15 -17.01 -9.70
N TRP A 110 14.33 -17.25 -8.67
CA TRP A 110 13.85 -16.18 -7.80
C TRP A 110 15.00 -15.51 -7.05
N LEU A 111 15.91 -16.30 -6.46
CA LEU A 111 17.05 -15.78 -5.72
C LEU A 111 17.96 -14.92 -6.60
N GLU A 112 18.24 -15.36 -7.83
CA GLU A 112 19.02 -14.59 -8.80
C GLU A 112 18.37 -13.24 -9.16
N ARG A 113 17.03 -13.21 -9.22
CA ARG A 113 16.26 -12.00 -9.55
C ARG A 113 15.92 -11.14 -8.34
N SER A 114 16.19 -11.59 -7.12
CA SER A 114 15.81 -10.90 -5.88
C SER A 114 16.26 -9.42 -5.85
N PRO A 115 17.50 -9.06 -6.26
CA PRO A 115 17.92 -7.66 -6.30
C PRO A 115 17.10 -6.81 -7.27
N GLU A 116 16.74 -7.35 -8.44
CA GLU A 116 15.91 -6.67 -9.43
C GLU A 116 14.47 -6.48 -8.92
N LEU A 117 13.95 -7.47 -8.20
CA LEU A 117 12.62 -7.39 -7.58
C LEU A 117 12.59 -6.34 -6.46
N LEU A 118 13.66 -6.22 -5.66
CA LEU A 118 13.78 -5.18 -4.64
C LEU A 118 13.85 -3.79 -5.27
N HIS A 119 14.62 -3.66 -6.34
CA HIS A 119 14.69 -2.41 -7.09
C HIS A 119 13.32 -2.03 -7.67
N ALA A 120 12.61 -2.98 -8.27
CA ALA A 120 11.26 -2.74 -8.80
C ALA A 120 10.27 -2.33 -7.69
N LEU A 121 10.38 -2.92 -6.50
CA LEU A 121 9.56 -2.55 -5.34
C LEU A 121 9.89 -1.13 -4.84
N ALA A 122 11.17 -0.75 -4.78
CA ALA A 122 11.59 0.59 -4.41
C ALA A 122 11.11 1.66 -5.41
N VAL A 123 11.24 1.39 -6.71
CA VAL A 123 10.73 2.30 -7.76
C VAL A 123 9.20 2.45 -7.67
N ALA A 124 8.49 1.36 -7.40
CA ALA A 124 7.04 1.43 -7.18
C ALA A 124 6.68 2.21 -5.91
N PHE A 125 7.50 2.09 -4.85
CA PHE A 125 7.35 2.89 -3.64
C PHE A 125 7.52 4.38 -3.91
N ASP A 126 8.50 4.80 -4.72
CA ASP A 126 8.69 6.22 -5.05
C ASP A 126 7.43 6.85 -5.67
N ALA A 127 6.70 6.08 -6.49
CA ALA A 127 5.42 6.52 -7.05
C ALA A 127 4.33 6.66 -5.98
N VAL A 128 4.29 5.75 -5.00
CA VAL A 128 3.39 5.86 -3.84
C VAL A 128 3.77 7.05 -2.96
N ASP A 129 5.07 7.29 -2.73
CA ASP A 129 5.56 8.39 -1.90
C ASP A 129 5.16 9.76 -2.48
N LEU A 130 5.23 9.88 -3.80
CA LEU A 130 4.85 11.08 -4.53
C LEU A 130 3.33 11.34 -4.52
N GLU A 131 2.53 10.31 -4.73
CA GLU A 131 1.09 10.46 -5.00
C GLU A 131 0.20 10.25 -3.76
N GLY A 132 0.67 9.47 -2.79
CA GLY A 132 -0.12 8.97 -1.67
C GLY A 132 -0.21 9.91 -0.47
N PRO A 133 -1.31 9.83 0.31
CA PRO A 133 -1.37 10.45 1.64
C PRO A 133 -0.40 9.75 2.60
N LYS A 134 -0.09 10.42 3.72
CA LYS A 134 0.94 10.00 4.67
C LYS A 134 0.78 8.55 5.12
N GLU A 135 -0.46 8.15 5.44
CA GLU A 135 -0.82 6.84 5.98
C GLU A 135 -0.49 5.71 4.98
N VAL A 136 -0.80 5.93 3.70
CA VAL A 136 -0.49 4.99 2.61
C VAL A 136 1.02 4.87 2.42
N ARG A 137 1.77 5.97 2.52
CA ARG A 137 3.23 5.97 2.38
C ARG A 137 3.91 5.25 3.52
N GLU A 138 3.47 5.49 4.75
CA GLU A 138 3.99 4.79 5.93
C GLU A 138 3.71 3.29 5.86
N ALA A 139 2.51 2.88 5.42
CA ALA A 139 2.19 1.47 5.20
C ALA A 139 3.05 0.85 4.10
N ALA A 140 3.28 1.57 2.98
CA ALA A 140 4.13 1.10 1.89
C ALA A 140 5.60 0.96 2.32
N LEU A 141 6.11 1.92 3.10
CA LEU A 141 7.48 1.88 3.62
C LEU A 141 7.72 0.64 4.48
N ARG A 142 6.78 0.31 5.37
CA ARG A 142 6.87 -0.91 6.20
C ARG A 142 7.00 -2.18 5.36
N VAL A 143 6.28 -2.25 4.23
CA VAL A 143 6.36 -3.37 3.29
C VAL A 143 7.73 -3.44 2.60
N VAL A 144 8.29 -2.29 2.18
CA VAL A 144 9.62 -2.23 1.55
C VAL A 144 10.70 -2.66 2.54
N GLU A 145 10.69 -2.13 3.77
CA GLU A 145 11.65 -2.48 4.82
C GLU A 145 11.60 -3.98 5.13
N SER A 146 10.39 -4.52 5.30
CA SER A 146 10.20 -5.95 5.57
C SER A 146 10.63 -6.82 4.38
N ALA A 147 10.37 -6.40 3.13
CA ALA A 147 10.85 -7.11 1.94
C ALA A 147 12.38 -7.14 1.88
N HIS A 148 13.03 -6.00 2.20
CA HIS A 148 14.48 -5.90 2.24
C HIS A 148 15.05 -6.85 3.28
N GLN A 149 14.53 -6.82 4.50
CA GLN A 149 14.99 -7.70 5.58
C GLN A 149 14.80 -9.19 5.25
N LEU A 150 13.66 -9.56 4.65
CA LEU A 150 13.41 -10.95 4.23
C LEU A 150 14.30 -11.39 3.06
N SER A 151 14.73 -10.47 2.20
CA SER A 151 15.60 -10.77 1.06
C SER A 151 17.03 -11.12 1.45
N GLU A 152 17.49 -10.68 2.62
CA GLU A 152 18.78 -11.11 3.20
C GLU A 152 18.79 -12.61 3.54
N GLY A 153 17.61 -13.23 3.63
CA GLY A 153 17.45 -14.64 3.91
C GLY A 153 17.86 -15.03 5.33
N TYR A 154 17.95 -16.33 5.57
CA TYR A 154 18.21 -16.87 6.91
C TYR A 154 19.55 -16.40 7.50
N GLU A 155 20.58 -16.25 6.66
CA GLU A 155 21.91 -15.78 7.09
C GLU A 155 21.86 -14.37 7.69
N GLY A 156 21.06 -13.46 7.14
CA GLY A 156 20.84 -12.13 7.72
C GLY A 156 20.24 -12.20 9.12
N PHE A 157 19.25 -13.08 9.32
CA PHE A 157 18.64 -13.29 10.64
C PHE A 157 19.57 -14.00 11.64
N GLU A 158 20.47 -14.89 11.18
CA GLU A 158 21.50 -15.47 12.04
C GLU A 158 22.47 -14.40 12.57
N LEU A 159 22.91 -13.50 11.69
CA LEU A 159 23.78 -12.39 12.08
C LEU A 159 23.08 -11.47 13.09
N LEU A 160 21.80 -11.15 12.85
CA LEU A 160 20.99 -10.35 13.75
C LEU A 160 20.82 -11.02 15.12
N ALA A 161 20.45 -12.31 15.16
CA ALA A 161 20.28 -13.06 16.40
C ALA A 161 21.59 -13.10 17.23
N ARG A 162 22.73 -13.30 16.57
CA ARG A 162 24.06 -13.28 17.22
C ARG A 162 24.40 -11.90 17.77
N ALA A 163 24.09 -10.83 17.03
CA ALA A 163 24.30 -9.47 17.50
C ALA A 163 23.45 -9.17 18.76
N MET A 164 22.17 -9.56 18.75
CA MET A 164 21.28 -9.42 19.90
C MET A 164 21.78 -10.22 21.11
N GLU A 165 22.24 -11.46 20.91
CA GLU A 165 22.79 -12.29 21.99
C GLU A 165 24.05 -11.65 22.61
N MET A 166 24.92 -11.08 21.77
CA MET A 166 26.12 -10.39 22.23
C MET A 166 25.79 -9.14 23.06
N GLU A 167 24.82 -8.35 22.61
CA GLU A 167 24.33 -7.18 23.34
C GLU A 167 23.67 -7.56 24.67
N ALA A 168 22.85 -8.61 24.68
CA ALA A 168 22.24 -9.12 25.90
C ALA A 168 23.31 -9.60 26.91
N LYS A 169 24.36 -10.28 26.45
CA LYS A 169 25.48 -10.68 27.32
C LYS A 169 26.21 -9.48 27.93
N ILE A 170 26.41 -8.41 27.17
CA ILE A 170 27.05 -7.17 27.64
C ILE A 170 26.18 -6.49 28.70
N ASN A 171 24.86 -6.47 28.49
CA ASN A 171 23.90 -5.76 29.35
C ASN A 171 23.32 -6.61 30.49
N GLY A 172 23.79 -7.86 30.67
CA GLY A 172 23.26 -8.79 31.68
C GLY A 172 21.81 -9.22 31.44
N GLY A 173 21.36 -9.15 30.18
CA GLY A 173 20.00 -9.50 29.76
C GLY A 173 19.73 -11.00 29.70
N GLY A 174 18.45 -11.35 29.59
CA GLY A 174 17.96 -12.72 29.45
C GLY A 174 18.10 -13.30 28.03
N PRO A 175 17.54 -14.49 27.78
CA PRO A 175 17.60 -15.16 26.47
C PRO A 175 17.00 -14.30 25.35
N THR A 176 17.66 -14.30 24.18
CA THR A 176 17.24 -13.54 22.98
C THR A 176 16.55 -14.43 21.96
N SER A 177 15.80 -13.80 21.04
CA SER A 177 15.10 -14.50 19.95
C SER A 177 16.07 -15.22 19.01
N THR A 178 15.67 -16.40 18.54
CA THR A 178 16.45 -17.16 17.55
C THR A 178 16.28 -16.57 16.15
N ALA A 179 17.17 -16.91 15.22
CA ALA A 179 17.04 -16.51 13.81
C ALA A 179 15.72 -16.95 13.19
N ALA A 180 15.21 -18.13 13.58
CA ALA A 180 13.91 -18.63 13.14
C ALA A 180 12.76 -17.76 13.67
N ASP A 181 12.80 -17.37 14.95
CA ASP A 181 11.79 -16.49 15.55
C ASP A 181 11.78 -15.11 14.89
N LEU A 182 12.96 -14.55 14.63
CA LEU A 182 13.11 -13.25 13.97
C LEU A 182 12.60 -13.29 12.53
N MET A 183 12.97 -14.32 11.77
CA MET A 183 12.49 -14.50 10.39
C MET A 183 10.96 -14.68 10.35
N GLN A 184 10.39 -15.45 11.28
CA GLN A 184 8.94 -15.64 11.38
C GLN A 184 8.22 -14.33 11.73
N ALA A 185 8.76 -13.57 12.69
CA ALA A 185 8.21 -12.27 13.04
C ALA A 185 8.24 -11.30 11.86
N GLU A 186 9.29 -11.35 11.03
CA GLU A 186 9.40 -10.49 9.86
C GLU A 186 8.45 -10.89 8.73
N VAL A 187 8.26 -12.20 8.51
CA VAL A 187 7.23 -12.71 7.59
C VAL A 187 5.83 -12.24 8.01
N TYR A 188 5.56 -12.26 9.32
CA TYR A 188 4.31 -11.72 9.86
C TYR A 188 4.18 -10.22 9.60
N ARG A 189 5.22 -9.42 9.93
CA ARG A 189 5.23 -7.97 9.67
C ARG A 189 5.01 -7.63 8.21
N TYR A 190 5.68 -8.34 7.30
CA TYR A 190 5.49 -8.17 5.87
C TYR A 190 4.03 -8.39 5.43
N SER A 191 3.43 -9.46 5.95
CA SER A 191 2.06 -9.86 5.62
C SER A 191 1.04 -8.86 6.16
N VAL A 192 1.19 -8.43 7.42
CA VAL A 192 0.37 -7.37 8.02
C VAL A 192 0.56 -6.04 7.30
N GLY A 193 1.79 -5.64 6.97
CA GLY A 193 2.07 -4.42 6.24
C GLY A 193 1.38 -4.38 4.86
N CYS A 194 1.34 -5.51 4.15
CA CYS A 194 0.61 -5.62 2.90
C CYS A 194 -0.92 -5.46 3.10
N ALA A 195 -1.46 -5.97 4.20
CA ALA A 195 -2.88 -5.83 4.54
C ALA A 195 -3.21 -4.38 4.92
N ASP A 196 -2.40 -3.76 5.78
CA ASP A 196 -2.50 -2.35 6.17
C ASP A 196 -2.50 -1.46 4.93
N PHE A 197 -1.51 -1.64 4.05
CA PHE A 197 -1.42 -0.87 2.81
C PHE A 197 -2.71 -0.97 1.98
N ARG A 198 -3.29 -2.16 1.85
CA ARG A 198 -4.57 -2.35 1.14
C ARG A 198 -5.72 -1.62 1.82
N LEU A 199 -5.78 -1.59 3.15
CA LEU A 199 -6.82 -0.89 3.90
C LEU A 199 -6.67 0.63 3.71
N GLU A 200 -5.46 1.15 3.86
CA GLU A 200 -5.17 2.58 3.66
C GLU A 200 -5.45 3.03 2.22
N VAL A 201 -5.13 2.19 1.23
CA VAL A 201 -5.46 2.46 -0.19
C VAL A 201 -6.97 2.53 -0.41
N LYS A 202 -7.75 1.60 0.16
CA LYS A 202 -9.22 1.64 0.06
C LYS A 202 -9.77 2.93 0.66
N ALA A 203 -9.30 3.29 1.86
CA ALA A 203 -9.68 4.54 2.52
C ALA A 203 -9.32 5.78 1.67
N ALA A 204 -8.09 5.82 1.14
CA ALA A 204 -7.59 6.93 0.32
C ALA A 204 -8.30 7.08 -1.02
N LEU A 205 -8.72 5.97 -1.64
CA LEU A 205 -9.46 5.96 -2.90
C LEU A 205 -10.98 6.03 -2.73
N LYS A 206 -11.48 5.95 -1.49
CA LYS A 206 -12.92 5.90 -1.14
C LYS A 206 -13.65 4.72 -1.81
N LEU A 207 -13.02 3.55 -1.78
CA LEU A 207 -13.52 2.29 -2.33
C LEU A 207 -14.28 1.45 -1.29
#